data_AF-A0A3N9V372-F1
#
_entry.id   AF-A0A3N9V372-F1
#
_cell.length_a   1.000
_cell.length_b   1.000
_cell.length_c   1.000
_cell.angle_alpha   90.00
_cell.angle_beta   90.00
_cell.angle_gamma   90.00
#
_symmetry.space_group_name_H-M   'P 1'
#
loop_
_entity.id
_entity.type
_entity.pdbx_description
1 polymer ?
#
loop_
_entity_poly.entity_id
_entity_poly.type
_entity_poly.pdbx_seq_one_letter_code
_entity_poly.pdbx_strand_id
1 'polypeptide(L)'
;MKGVVLVAVLAIALIGGCGTVLANPPLVPPVQYEQFCENQKVAGSGVVDVSTSIIDKKIALEYYNTMAGDGDLELDSENAYSQDPDKLKRNVSSVNGGNASGLNLYETTKMTYSGTTPLTGGKYLHSKAFYGGIGADVQEMYSVNEMEKDDTSFFASTTPYQPRDFRNVSPEKLIGKLKDAGRNTSQVEELMTADNGMYIPTHLIGIETKNSFNGTWGTDATWHKIFYKDIKAHEMFTGKFEAEKTIKFHENPVPDRIRAPCEGIDC
;
A
#
# COMPACT_ATOMS: atom_id res chain seq x y z
N MET A 1 -10.75 10.96 55.29
CA MET A 1 -10.57 11.62 53.98
C MET A 1 -9.07 11.79 53.68
N LYS A 2 -8.36 10.73 53.28
CA LYS A 2 -6.93 10.76 52.87
C LYS A 2 -6.61 9.63 51.88
N GLY A 3 -7.46 9.41 50.88
CA GLY A 3 -7.33 8.24 49.97
C GLY A 3 -7.73 8.46 48.52
N VAL A 4 -8.15 9.67 48.12
CA VAL A 4 -8.67 9.92 46.77
C VAL A 4 -7.73 10.78 45.91
N VAL A 5 -6.69 11.38 46.50
CA VAL A 5 -5.81 12.33 45.80
C VAL A 5 -4.67 11.62 45.02
N LEU A 6 -4.33 10.37 45.36
CA LEU A 6 -3.22 9.65 44.72
C LEU A 6 -3.58 8.98 43.38
N VAL A 7 -4.86 8.68 43.13
CA VAL A 7 -5.29 8.04 41.87
C VAL A 7 -5.43 9.05 40.73
N ALA A 8 -5.75 10.32 41.04
CA ALA A 8 -5.86 11.37 40.03
C ALA A 8 -4.50 11.79 39.45
N VAL A 9 -3.41 11.73 40.24
CA VAL A 9 -2.07 12.13 39.76
C VAL A 9 -1.42 11.07 38.86
N LEU A 10 -1.71 9.78 39.10
CA LEU A 10 -1.23 8.69 38.23
C LEU A 10 -1.99 8.63 36.89
N ALA A 11 -3.28 9.01 36.86
CA ALA A 11 -4.04 9.12 35.62
C ALA A 11 -3.58 10.31 34.75
N ILE A 12 -3.17 11.43 35.35
CA ILE A 12 -2.70 12.61 34.60
C ILE A 12 -1.27 12.41 34.06
N ALA A 13 -0.41 11.64 34.74
CA ALA A 13 0.92 11.29 34.23
C ALA A 13 0.87 10.31 33.03
N LEU A 14 -0.19 9.49 32.92
CA LEU A 14 -0.42 8.60 31.76
C LEU A 14 -1.12 9.30 30.59
N ILE A 15 -1.74 10.47 30.82
CA ILE A 15 -2.33 11.32 29.78
C ILE A 15 -1.32 12.38 29.26
N GLY A 16 -0.21 12.59 29.98
CA GLY A 16 0.91 13.44 29.57
C GLY A 16 1.81 12.86 28.46
N GLY A 17 1.53 11.64 27.98
CA GLY A 17 2.08 11.13 26.72
C GLY A 17 1.35 11.74 25.52
N CYS A 18 1.38 13.07 25.40
CA CYS A 18 0.84 13.81 24.27
C CYS A 18 1.39 13.21 22.96
N GLY A 19 0.48 12.83 22.07
CA GLY A 19 0.78 12.16 20.81
C GLY A 19 1.77 12.94 19.96
N THR A 20 2.99 12.41 19.86
CA THR A 20 3.86 12.66 18.70
C THR A 20 3.47 11.65 17.62
N VAL A 21 2.46 11.96 16.82
CA VAL A 21 2.21 11.14 15.62
C VAL A 21 3.15 11.66 14.55
N LEU A 22 4.22 10.90 14.35
CA LEU A 22 5.19 11.05 13.29
C LEU A 22 4.47 10.83 11.95
N ALA A 23 4.76 11.62 10.91
CA ALA A 23 4.64 11.05 9.57
C ALA A 23 5.60 9.85 9.53
N ASN A 24 5.13 8.71 9.03
CA ASN A 24 5.91 7.50 9.17
C ASN A 24 7.16 7.65 8.30
N PRO A 25 8.38 7.58 8.86
CA PRO A 25 9.55 7.56 8.03
C PRO A 25 9.46 6.33 7.10
N PRO A 26 9.87 6.45 5.83
CA PRO A 26 10.08 5.32 4.95
C PRO A 26 10.83 4.19 5.66
N LEU A 27 10.41 2.95 5.40
CA LEU A 27 11.09 1.79 5.96
C LEU A 27 12.41 1.55 5.24
N VAL A 28 13.45 1.21 5.97
CA VAL A 28 14.73 0.83 5.35
C VAL A 28 14.59 -0.61 4.86
N PRO A 29 14.86 -0.91 3.58
CA PRO A 29 14.82 -2.27 3.08
C PRO A 29 15.87 -3.13 3.81
N PRO A 30 15.58 -4.40 4.12
CA PRO A 30 16.50 -5.26 4.85
C PRO A 30 17.74 -5.59 4.02
N VAL A 31 18.89 -5.74 4.68
CA VAL A 31 20.19 -6.04 4.03
C VAL A 31 20.10 -7.28 3.13
N GLN A 32 19.46 -8.33 3.63
CA GLN A 32 19.06 -9.49 2.83
C GLN A 32 17.56 -9.36 2.56
N TYR A 33 17.23 -9.11 1.30
CA TYR A 33 15.86 -8.99 0.85
C TYR A 33 15.33 -10.32 0.31
N GLU A 34 14.03 -10.52 0.50
CA GLU A 34 13.27 -11.66 -0.01
C GLU A 34 12.41 -11.22 -1.19
N GLN A 35 12.13 -12.16 -2.09
CA GLN A 35 11.33 -11.92 -3.30
C GLN A 35 10.39 -13.09 -3.58
N PHE A 36 9.27 -12.78 -4.20
CA PHE A 36 8.31 -13.74 -4.72
C PHE A 36 7.83 -13.26 -6.08
N CYS A 37 7.79 -14.16 -7.05
CA CYS A 37 7.26 -13.87 -8.38
C CYS A 37 6.51 -15.10 -8.88
N GLU A 38 5.27 -14.89 -9.26
CA GLU A 38 4.42 -15.87 -9.91
C GLU A 38 3.81 -15.20 -11.13
N ASN A 39 3.89 -15.89 -12.27
CA ASN A 39 3.21 -15.49 -13.50
C ASN A 39 2.49 -16.72 -14.02
N GLN A 40 1.19 -16.60 -14.23
CA GLN A 40 0.35 -17.72 -14.65
C GLN A 40 -0.65 -17.30 -15.70
N LYS A 41 -0.87 -18.23 -16.63
CA LYS A 41 -1.95 -18.18 -17.62
C LYS A 41 -2.75 -19.45 -17.51
N VAL A 42 -4.03 -19.32 -17.22
CA VAL A 42 -4.95 -20.45 -17.03
C VAL A 42 -6.17 -20.18 -17.88
N ALA A 43 -6.57 -21.16 -18.70
CA ALA A 43 -7.79 -21.08 -19.50
C ALA A 43 -8.48 -22.44 -19.49
N GLY A 44 -9.79 -22.47 -19.26
CA GLY A 44 -10.56 -23.69 -19.26
C GLY A 44 -11.88 -23.57 -18.50
N SER A 45 -12.52 -24.71 -18.30
CA SER A 45 -13.82 -24.81 -17.64
C SER A 45 -13.73 -25.71 -16.40
N GLY A 46 -14.37 -25.31 -15.31
CA GLY A 46 -14.52 -26.13 -14.11
C GLY A 46 -14.35 -25.31 -12.83
N VAL A 47 -13.93 -26.00 -11.77
CA VAL A 47 -13.76 -25.40 -10.45
C VAL A 47 -12.52 -24.51 -10.42
N VAL A 48 -12.71 -23.26 -10.00
CA VAL A 48 -11.66 -22.27 -9.75
C VAL A 48 -11.53 -22.10 -8.25
N ASP A 49 -10.29 -22.21 -7.75
CA ASP A 49 -9.91 -21.85 -6.38
C ASP A 49 -8.48 -21.33 -6.43
N VAL A 50 -8.32 -20.01 -6.30
CA VAL A 50 -7.02 -19.34 -6.34
C VAL A 50 -6.91 -18.44 -5.12
N SER A 51 -5.81 -18.59 -4.37
CA SER A 51 -5.52 -17.77 -3.21
C SER A 51 -4.04 -17.44 -3.13
N THR A 52 -3.74 -16.17 -2.98
CA THR A 52 -2.39 -15.65 -2.74
C THR A 52 -2.41 -14.80 -1.47
N SER A 53 -1.44 -15.02 -0.59
CA SER A 53 -1.27 -14.25 0.64
C SER A 53 0.18 -13.85 0.81
N ILE A 54 0.42 -12.56 1.05
CA ILE A 54 1.75 -12.02 1.32
C ILE A 54 1.64 -11.11 2.54
N ILE A 55 2.23 -11.54 3.65
CA ILE A 55 2.28 -10.77 4.89
C ILE A 55 3.74 -10.55 5.22
N ASP A 56 4.19 -9.30 5.10
CA ASP A 56 5.54 -8.92 5.48
C ASP A 56 5.54 -7.72 6.42
N LYS A 57 5.88 -8.01 7.67
CA LYS A 57 5.97 -7.03 8.75
C LYS A 57 7.17 -6.08 8.58
N LYS A 58 8.23 -6.48 7.87
CA LYS A 58 9.42 -5.63 7.66
C LYS A 58 9.12 -4.44 6.76
N ILE A 59 8.17 -4.60 5.85
CA ILE A 59 7.74 -3.53 4.93
C ILE A 59 6.29 -3.07 5.20
N ALA A 60 5.72 -3.47 6.34
CA ALA A 60 4.35 -3.15 6.74
C ALA A 60 3.26 -3.51 5.70
N LEU A 61 3.45 -4.61 4.97
CA LEU A 61 2.53 -5.10 3.95
C LEU A 61 1.67 -6.24 4.51
N GLU A 62 0.37 -6.14 4.28
CA GLU A 62 -0.55 -7.26 4.32
C GLU A 62 -1.36 -7.28 3.01
N TYR A 63 -1.26 -8.38 2.28
CA TYR A 63 -1.93 -8.60 1.01
C TYR A 63 -2.60 -9.96 0.97
N TYR A 64 -3.84 -9.98 0.50
CA TYR A 64 -4.57 -11.20 0.16
C TYR A 64 -5.31 -10.99 -1.15
N ASN A 65 -5.34 -12.03 -1.98
CA ASN A 65 -6.18 -12.11 -3.17
C ASN A 65 -6.78 -13.49 -3.23
N THR A 66 -8.09 -13.58 -3.39
CA THR A 66 -8.83 -14.85 -3.39
C THR A 66 -9.91 -14.81 -4.44
N MET A 67 -10.09 -15.91 -5.15
CA MET A 67 -11.24 -16.12 -6.02
C MET A 67 -11.63 -17.60 -6.02
N ALA A 68 -12.93 -17.86 -6.01
CA ALA A 68 -13.50 -19.19 -6.06
C ALA A 68 -14.80 -19.18 -6.88
N GLY A 69 -14.97 -20.18 -7.74
CA GLY A 69 -16.11 -20.28 -8.65
C GLY A 69 -16.15 -21.62 -9.39
N ASP A 70 -17.14 -21.77 -10.26
CA ASP A 70 -17.28 -22.93 -11.14
C ASP A 70 -17.88 -22.48 -12.47
N GLY A 71 -17.04 -22.46 -13.50
CA GLY A 71 -17.38 -21.89 -14.81
C GLY A 71 -16.21 -21.87 -15.78
N ASP A 72 -16.40 -21.15 -16.87
CA ASP A 72 -15.37 -20.85 -17.85
C ASP A 72 -14.53 -19.67 -17.35
N LEU A 73 -13.21 -19.86 -17.29
CA LEU A 73 -12.24 -18.86 -16.84
C LEU A 73 -11.11 -18.73 -17.87
N GLU A 74 -10.78 -17.50 -18.22
CA GLU A 74 -9.46 -17.15 -18.73
C GLU A 74 -8.80 -16.19 -17.75
N LEU A 75 -7.58 -16.50 -17.32
CA LEU A 75 -6.82 -15.74 -16.33
C LEU A 75 -5.39 -15.57 -16.84
N ASP A 76 -4.92 -14.33 -16.87
CA ASP A 76 -3.51 -13.95 -17.04
C ASP A 76 -3.16 -13.07 -15.84
N SER A 77 -2.31 -13.59 -14.94
CA SER A 77 -1.95 -12.88 -13.72
C SER A 77 -0.47 -12.91 -13.43
N GLU A 78 0.02 -11.83 -12.84
CA GLU A 78 1.37 -11.67 -12.34
C GLU A 78 1.29 -11.21 -10.89
N ASN A 79 1.88 -11.97 -9.96
CA ASN A 79 2.10 -11.57 -8.57
C ASN A 79 3.60 -11.35 -8.37
N ALA A 80 4.04 -10.11 -8.18
CA ALA A 80 5.44 -9.79 -7.97
C ALA A 80 5.65 -9.00 -6.68
N TYR A 81 6.53 -9.49 -5.82
CA TYR A 81 6.85 -8.93 -4.52
C TYR A 81 8.35 -8.89 -4.29
N SER A 82 8.82 -7.82 -3.67
CA SER A 82 10.21 -7.63 -3.26
C SER A 82 10.30 -6.71 -2.04
N GLN A 83 11.08 -7.11 -1.03
CA GLN A 83 11.45 -6.20 0.07
C GLN A 83 12.36 -5.06 -0.41
N ASP A 84 13.07 -5.27 -1.52
CA ASP A 84 13.87 -4.26 -2.20
C ASP A 84 13.07 -3.67 -3.39
N PRO A 85 12.64 -2.39 -3.31
CA PRO A 85 11.85 -1.76 -4.36
C PRO A 85 12.66 -1.52 -5.65
N ASP A 86 14.00 -1.57 -5.58
CA ASP A 86 14.89 -1.35 -6.71
C ASP A 86 14.85 -2.52 -7.70
N LYS A 87 14.33 -3.68 -7.27
CA LYS A 87 14.27 -4.91 -8.07
C LYS A 87 12.97 -5.05 -8.85
N LEU A 88 11.91 -4.34 -8.44
CA LEU A 88 10.60 -4.47 -9.05
C LEU A 88 10.23 -3.19 -9.79
N LYS A 89 10.73 -3.10 -11.02
CA LYS A 89 10.44 -2.00 -11.95
C LYS A 89 9.17 -2.28 -12.73
N ARG A 90 8.14 -1.45 -12.54
CA ARG A 90 6.85 -1.60 -13.23
C ARG A 90 6.28 -0.26 -13.65
N ASN A 91 5.50 -0.26 -14.71
CA ASN A 91 4.75 0.92 -15.15
C ASN A 91 3.33 0.80 -14.60
N VAL A 92 2.87 1.84 -13.90
CA VAL A 92 1.51 1.92 -13.36
C VAL A 92 0.94 3.26 -13.79
N SER A 93 -0.27 3.27 -14.37
CA SER A 93 -0.79 4.44 -15.06
C SER A 93 -0.97 5.65 -14.14
N SER A 94 -1.40 5.43 -12.90
CA SER A 94 -1.61 6.48 -11.90
C SER A 94 -0.36 6.86 -11.11
N VAL A 95 0.79 6.23 -11.35
CA VAL A 95 2.02 6.42 -10.56
C VAL A 95 3.10 7.01 -11.45
N ASN A 96 3.82 8.02 -10.94
CA ASN A 96 4.94 8.67 -11.65
C ASN A 96 4.61 9.11 -13.10
N GLY A 97 3.37 9.58 -13.32
CA GLY A 97 2.89 9.97 -14.65
C GLY A 97 2.86 8.83 -15.68
N GLY A 98 2.74 7.57 -15.23
CA GLY A 98 2.77 6.38 -16.08
C GLY A 98 4.18 5.83 -16.35
N ASN A 99 5.22 6.50 -15.86
CA ASN A 99 6.59 6.04 -16.01
C ASN A 99 6.92 4.90 -15.03
N ALA A 100 7.99 4.19 -15.35
CA ALA A 100 8.48 3.11 -14.51
C ALA A 100 8.79 3.60 -13.09
N SER A 101 8.33 2.84 -12.10
CA SER A 101 8.55 3.09 -10.69
C SER A 101 9.03 1.82 -9.99
N GLY A 102 9.80 1.98 -8.91
CA GLY A 102 10.21 0.90 -8.03
C GLY A 102 9.11 0.63 -7.01
N LEU A 103 8.69 -0.63 -6.87
CA LEU A 103 7.57 -1.03 -6.02
C LEU A 103 7.99 -2.17 -5.10
N ASN A 104 7.29 -2.33 -3.98
CA ASN A 104 7.45 -3.51 -3.12
C ASN A 104 6.47 -4.64 -3.48
N LEU A 105 5.30 -4.29 -4.00
CA LEU A 105 4.32 -5.22 -4.55
C LEU A 105 3.80 -4.65 -5.86
N TYR A 106 3.66 -5.51 -6.85
CA TYR A 106 2.94 -5.25 -8.09
C TYR A 106 2.17 -6.52 -8.43
N GLU A 107 0.89 -6.36 -8.66
CA GLU A 107 0.05 -7.44 -9.11
C GLU A 107 -0.82 -6.96 -10.26
N THR A 108 -0.95 -7.79 -11.28
CA THR A 108 -1.88 -7.57 -12.37
C THR A 108 -2.74 -8.80 -12.57
N THR A 109 -4.03 -8.58 -12.80
CA THR A 109 -4.98 -9.61 -13.19
C THR A 109 -5.72 -9.14 -14.43
N LYS A 110 -5.64 -9.94 -15.49
CA LYS A 110 -6.54 -9.86 -16.63
C LYS A 110 -7.35 -11.13 -16.69
N MET A 111 -8.67 -11.01 -16.64
CA MET A 111 -9.51 -12.20 -16.59
C MET A 111 -10.84 -12.02 -17.29
N THR A 112 -11.36 -13.14 -17.77
CA THR A 112 -12.76 -13.31 -18.15
C THR A 112 -13.35 -14.48 -17.37
N TYR A 113 -14.60 -14.34 -16.95
CA TYR A 113 -15.35 -15.39 -16.26
C TYR A 113 -16.77 -15.45 -16.80
N SER A 114 -17.29 -16.67 -16.98
CA SER A 114 -18.71 -16.93 -17.22
C SER A 114 -19.14 -18.23 -16.55
N GLY A 115 -20.17 -18.20 -15.72
CA GLY A 115 -20.61 -19.38 -15.00
C GLY A 115 -22.01 -19.25 -14.40
N THR A 116 -22.68 -20.40 -14.24
CA THR A 116 -23.96 -20.47 -13.53
C THR A 116 -23.77 -20.27 -12.02
N THR A 117 -22.68 -20.81 -11.47
CA THR A 117 -22.20 -20.49 -10.13
C THR A 117 -21.48 -19.14 -10.18
N PRO A 118 -21.79 -18.18 -9.28
CA PRO A 118 -21.04 -16.93 -9.23
C PRO A 118 -19.57 -17.15 -8.89
N LEU A 119 -18.67 -16.47 -9.59
CA LEU A 119 -17.30 -16.28 -9.13
C LEU A 119 -17.34 -15.29 -7.95
N THR A 120 -16.92 -15.76 -6.80
CA THR A 120 -16.80 -14.96 -5.58
C THR A 120 -15.33 -14.73 -5.29
N GLY A 121 -14.97 -13.50 -4.96
CA GLY A 121 -13.58 -13.18 -4.72
C GLY A 121 -13.38 -11.77 -4.26
N GLY A 122 -12.12 -11.42 -4.11
CA GLY A 122 -11.73 -10.11 -3.64
C GLY A 122 -10.27 -10.04 -3.31
N LYS A 123 -9.85 -8.82 -3.05
CA LYS A 123 -8.49 -8.46 -2.74
C LYS A 123 -8.48 -7.53 -1.55
N TYR A 124 -7.48 -7.68 -0.72
CA TYR A 124 -7.20 -6.79 0.39
C TYR A 124 -5.74 -6.41 0.36
N LEU A 125 -5.47 -5.11 0.41
CA LEU A 125 -4.13 -4.55 0.47
C LEU A 125 -4.10 -3.57 1.65
N HIS A 126 -3.14 -3.72 2.55
CA HIS A 126 -3.07 -2.93 3.78
C HIS A 126 -1.64 -2.55 4.13
N SER A 127 -1.43 -1.25 4.25
CA SER A 127 -0.23 -0.63 4.79
C SER A 127 -0.37 -0.49 6.31
N LYS A 128 0.17 -1.43 7.08
CA LYS A 128 -0.05 -1.52 8.53
C LYS A 128 0.68 -0.42 9.29
N ALA A 129 -0.07 0.53 9.88
CA ALA A 129 0.50 1.60 10.72
C ALA A 129 1.36 1.08 11.87
N PHE A 130 0.95 -0.01 12.51
CA PHE A 130 1.67 -0.61 13.63
C PHE A 130 3.11 -1.04 13.28
N TYR A 131 3.38 -1.35 12.01
CA TYR A 131 4.70 -1.74 11.50
C TYR A 131 5.41 -0.62 10.73
N GLY A 132 4.91 0.62 10.80
CA GLY A 132 5.50 1.78 10.12
C GLY A 132 4.95 2.08 8.72
N GLY A 133 3.92 1.35 8.27
CA GLY A 133 3.15 1.70 7.07
C GLY A 133 2.21 2.89 7.31
N ILE A 134 1.47 3.36 6.31
CA ILE A 134 0.68 4.60 6.42
C ILE A 134 -0.70 4.46 7.09
N GLY A 135 -1.11 3.26 7.48
CA GLY A 135 -2.43 3.01 8.08
C GLY A 135 -3.56 3.13 7.07
N ALA A 136 -3.28 2.76 5.82
CA ALA A 136 -4.26 2.78 4.74
C ALA A 136 -4.49 1.36 4.23
N ASP A 137 -5.74 1.05 3.92
CA ASP A 137 -6.16 -0.21 3.32
C ASP A 137 -7.11 0.03 2.16
N VAL A 138 -7.06 -0.88 1.21
CA VAL A 138 -7.91 -0.90 0.03
C VAL A 138 -8.38 -2.34 -0.16
N GLN A 139 -9.68 -2.50 -0.32
CA GLN A 139 -10.35 -3.76 -0.51
C GLN A 139 -11.24 -3.71 -1.76
N GLU A 140 -11.21 -4.79 -2.53
CA GLU A 140 -12.13 -5.04 -3.63
C GLU A 140 -12.86 -6.37 -3.32
N MET A 141 -14.15 -6.44 -3.61
CA MET A 141 -14.94 -7.67 -3.44
C MET A 141 -15.91 -7.82 -4.59
N TYR A 142 -16.15 -9.05 -5.02
CA TYR A 142 -17.09 -9.35 -6.09
C TYR A 142 -17.75 -10.72 -5.93
N SER A 143 -18.95 -10.83 -6.50
CA SER A 143 -19.76 -12.04 -6.63
C SER A 143 -20.53 -11.94 -7.94
N VAL A 144 -20.03 -12.56 -9.00
CA VAL A 144 -20.43 -12.27 -10.38
C VAL A 144 -20.63 -13.54 -11.21
N ASN A 145 -21.64 -13.55 -12.08
CA ASN A 145 -21.86 -14.64 -13.03
C ASN A 145 -21.10 -14.44 -14.34
N GLU A 146 -20.83 -13.18 -14.71
CA GLU A 146 -20.03 -12.80 -15.87
C GLU A 146 -19.11 -11.65 -15.45
N MET A 147 -17.84 -11.70 -15.84
CA MET A 147 -16.89 -10.61 -15.61
C MET A 147 -15.82 -10.57 -16.68
N GLU A 148 -15.48 -9.38 -17.15
CA GLU A 148 -14.22 -9.04 -17.80
C GLU A 148 -13.53 -8.03 -16.90
N LYS A 149 -12.28 -8.31 -16.54
CA LYS A 149 -11.52 -7.53 -15.55
C LYS A 149 -10.09 -7.31 -16.03
N ASP A 150 -9.65 -6.06 -15.96
CA ASP A 150 -8.25 -5.64 -16.06
C ASP A 150 -7.94 -4.82 -14.80
N ASP A 151 -7.06 -5.36 -13.96
CA ASP A 151 -6.79 -4.82 -12.64
C ASP A 151 -5.28 -4.80 -12.36
N THR A 152 -4.84 -3.72 -11.73
CA THR A 152 -3.46 -3.50 -11.31
C THR A 152 -3.44 -3.03 -9.87
N SER A 153 -2.75 -3.76 -9.00
CA SER A 153 -2.52 -3.41 -7.61
C SER A 153 -1.05 -3.16 -7.33
N PHE A 154 -0.76 -2.15 -6.52
CA PHE A 154 0.61 -1.72 -6.30
C PHE A 154 0.81 -1.18 -4.89
N PHE A 155 2.02 -1.39 -4.35
CA PHE A 155 2.41 -0.93 -3.04
C PHE A 155 3.91 -0.63 -2.97
N ALA A 156 4.28 0.43 -2.25
CA ALA A 156 5.66 0.75 -1.91
C ALA A 156 5.72 1.39 -0.53
N SER A 157 6.62 0.94 0.33
CA SER A 157 6.76 1.42 1.72
C SER A 157 8.21 1.58 2.17
N THR A 158 9.16 1.10 1.37
CA THR A 158 10.58 1.15 1.69
C THR A 158 11.32 2.20 0.88
N THR A 159 12.43 2.70 1.41
CA THR A 159 13.39 3.55 0.68
C THR A 159 14.10 2.77 -0.41
N PRO A 160 14.75 3.45 -1.38
CA PRO A 160 15.73 2.81 -2.24
C PRO A 160 16.75 1.99 -1.46
N TYR A 161 17.05 0.79 -1.95
CA TYR A 161 18.12 -0.05 -1.39
C TYR A 161 19.50 0.48 -1.79
N GLN A 162 19.62 0.97 -3.03
CA GLN A 162 20.78 1.65 -3.58
C GLN A 162 20.34 3.04 -4.09
N PRO A 163 20.24 4.05 -3.21
CA PRO A 163 19.90 5.41 -3.63
C PRO A 163 20.94 5.93 -4.66
N ARG A 164 20.55 6.88 -5.51
CA ARG A 164 21.40 7.35 -6.62
C ARG A 164 22.79 7.83 -6.18
N ASP A 165 22.87 8.46 -5.01
CA ASP A 165 24.13 8.85 -4.37
C ASP A 165 24.58 7.85 -3.29
N PHE A 166 24.43 6.54 -3.55
CA PHE A 166 24.71 5.46 -2.58
C PHE A 166 26.13 5.47 -2.00
N ARG A 167 27.08 6.12 -2.68
CA ARG A 167 28.45 6.30 -2.19
C ARG A 167 28.52 7.24 -0.99
N ASN A 168 27.59 8.20 -0.90
CA ASN A 168 27.54 9.20 0.16
C ASN A 168 26.34 9.00 1.09
N VAL A 169 25.27 8.36 0.63
CA VAL A 169 24.02 8.18 1.38
C VAL A 169 23.64 6.70 1.43
N SER A 170 23.76 6.08 2.60
CA SER A 170 23.19 4.73 2.83
C SER A 170 21.68 4.84 3.08
N PRO A 171 20.91 3.76 2.87
CA PRO A 171 19.46 3.73 3.16
C PRO A 171 19.10 4.20 4.57
N GLU A 172 19.90 3.85 5.59
CA GLU A 172 19.68 4.27 6.98
C GLU A 172 19.90 5.77 7.17
N LYS A 173 20.87 6.35 6.47
CA LYS A 173 21.14 7.80 6.50
C LYS A 173 20.16 8.59 5.66
N LEU A 174 19.44 7.94 4.74
CA LEU A 174 18.50 8.57 3.83
C LEU A 174 17.37 9.27 4.59
N ILE A 175 16.86 8.66 5.66
CA ILE A 175 15.78 9.24 6.49
C ILE A 175 16.18 10.61 7.04
N GLY A 176 17.42 10.76 7.50
CA GLY A 176 17.96 12.04 7.96
C GLY A 176 18.01 13.08 6.83
N LYS A 177 18.48 12.67 5.65
CA LYS A 177 18.52 13.55 4.46
C LYS A 177 17.14 13.97 3.98
N LEU A 178 16.14 13.09 4.05
CA LEU A 178 14.75 13.41 3.73
C LEU A 178 14.19 14.47 4.69
N LYS A 179 14.50 14.34 5.99
CA LYS A 179 14.13 15.34 6.99
C LYS A 179 14.77 16.71 6.72
N ASP A 180 16.04 16.72 6.31
CA ASP A 180 16.76 17.95 5.94
C ASP A 180 16.17 18.59 4.68
N ALA A 181 15.81 17.77 3.67
CA ALA A 181 15.17 18.22 2.44
C ALA A 181 13.80 18.88 2.71
N GLY A 182 13.06 18.38 3.71
CA GLY A 182 11.83 19.00 4.17
C GLY A 182 10.77 19.08 3.07
N ARG A 183 10.41 20.30 2.67
CA ARG A 183 9.40 20.54 1.62
C ARG A 183 9.99 20.66 0.21
N ASN A 184 11.29 20.49 0.04
CA ASN A 184 11.94 20.56 -1.26
C ASN A 184 11.67 19.27 -2.06
N THR A 185 10.61 19.27 -2.86
CA THR A 185 10.14 18.08 -3.60
C THR A 185 11.18 17.54 -4.57
N SER A 186 11.94 18.41 -5.25
CA SER A 186 12.99 17.97 -6.18
C SER A 186 14.12 17.23 -5.48
N GLN A 187 14.51 17.70 -4.29
CA GLN A 187 15.53 17.03 -3.49
C GLN A 187 15.02 15.71 -2.91
N VAL A 188 13.76 15.66 -2.49
CA VAL A 188 13.12 14.42 -2.04
C VAL A 188 13.09 13.39 -3.17
N GLU A 189 12.68 13.81 -4.37
CA GLU A 189 12.65 12.93 -5.55
C GLU A 189 14.03 12.38 -5.91
N GLU A 190 15.08 13.22 -5.86
CA GLU A 190 16.46 12.78 -6.07
C GLU A 190 16.91 11.74 -5.04
N LEU A 191 16.58 11.96 -3.76
CA LEU A 191 16.88 11.02 -2.66
C LEU A 191 16.11 9.71 -2.78
N MET A 192 14.88 9.75 -3.32
CA MET A 192 14.01 8.59 -3.52
C MET A 192 14.21 7.91 -4.88
N THR A 193 15.23 8.31 -5.63
CA THR A 193 15.62 7.67 -6.88
C THR A 193 16.78 6.72 -6.64
N ALA A 194 16.66 5.48 -7.10
CA ALA A 194 17.71 4.47 -7.05
C ALA A 194 18.84 4.75 -8.06
N ASP A 195 19.99 4.08 -7.91
CA ASP A 195 21.18 4.20 -8.76
C ASP A 195 20.91 3.88 -10.25
N ASN A 196 19.96 3.00 -10.50
CA ASN A 196 19.47 2.63 -11.83
C ASN A 196 18.50 3.67 -12.43
N GLY A 197 18.32 4.83 -11.78
CA GLY A 197 17.48 5.94 -12.23
C GLY A 197 15.99 5.73 -11.99
N MET A 198 15.60 4.73 -11.21
CA MET A 198 14.20 4.42 -10.92
C MET A 198 13.71 5.20 -9.69
N TYR A 199 12.60 5.93 -9.86
CA TYR A 199 11.94 6.60 -8.75
C TYR A 199 11.12 5.63 -7.90
N ILE A 200 11.20 5.78 -6.58
CA ILE A 200 10.50 4.94 -5.61
C ILE A 200 9.47 5.79 -4.87
N PRO A 201 8.18 5.67 -5.22
CA PRO A 201 7.08 6.39 -4.58
C PRO A 201 6.73 5.72 -3.24
N THR A 202 7.64 5.74 -2.27
CA THR A 202 7.39 5.16 -0.95
C THR A 202 6.13 5.74 -0.30
N HIS A 203 5.49 4.94 0.54
CA HIS A 203 4.20 5.23 1.18
C HIS A 203 3.08 5.34 0.16
N LEU A 204 3.07 4.40 -0.77
CA LEU A 204 2.09 4.25 -1.83
C LEU A 204 1.35 2.94 -1.65
N ILE A 205 0.04 3.01 -1.83
CA ILE A 205 -0.86 1.86 -1.92
C ILE A 205 -1.98 2.22 -2.89
N GLY A 206 -2.36 1.30 -3.76
CA GLY A 206 -3.50 1.53 -4.63
C GLY A 206 -3.89 0.35 -5.49
N ILE A 207 -5.09 0.50 -6.08
CA ILE A 207 -5.66 -0.39 -7.09
C ILE A 207 -6.20 0.45 -8.26
N GLU A 208 -6.05 -0.08 -9.47
CA GLU A 208 -6.62 0.43 -10.72
C GLU A 208 -7.44 -0.70 -11.34
N THR A 209 -8.75 -0.55 -11.41
CA THR A 209 -9.67 -1.59 -11.87
C THR A 209 -10.48 -1.10 -13.07
N LYS A 210 -10.60 -1.93 -14.10
CA LYS A 210 -11.51 -1.78 -15.24
C LYS A 210 -12.30 -3.06 -15.37
N ASN A 211 -13.57 -3.01 -14.97
CA ASN A 211 -14.42 -4.18 -14.86
C ASN A 211 -15.70 -3.98 -15.67
N SER A 212 -16.09 -4.99 -16.45
CA SER A 212 -17.45 -5.18 -16.93
C SER A 212 -18.00 -6.41 -16.25
N PHE A 213 -19.15 -6.33 -15.59
CA PHE A 213 -19.65 -7.44 -14.78
C PHE A 213 -21.17 -7.53 -14.72
N ASN A 214 -21.64 -8.76 -14.46
CA ASN A 214 -23.02 -9.10 -14.16
C ASN A 214 -23.09 -9.79 -12.79
N GLY A 215 -23.55 -9.06 -11.77
CA GLY A 215 -23.57 -9.50 -10.39
C GLY A 215 -23.27 -8.33 -9.44
N THR A 216 -22.59 -8.60 -8.34
CA THR A 216 -22.19 -7.60 -7.35
C THR A 216 -20.69 -7.37 -7.38
N TRP A 217 -20.27 -6.10 -7.41
CA TRP A 217 -18.88 -5.69 -7.26
C TRP A 217 -18.83 -4.44 -6.37
N GLY A 218 -17.80 -4.34 -5.55
CA GLY A 218 -17.63 -3.21 -4.65
C GLY A 218 -16.19 -3.02 -4.20
N THR A 219 -15.95 -1.83 -3.64
CA THR A 219 -14.65 -1.44 -3.08
C THR A 219 -14.84 -0.72 -1.75
N ASP A 220 -13.93 -0.99 -0.84
CA ASP A 220 -13.77 -0.29 0.42
C ASP A 220 -12.35 0.26 0.50
N ALA A 221 -12.20 1.50 0.95
CA ALA A 221 -10.89 2.11 1.11
C ALA A 221 -10.89 2.99 2.34
N THR A 222 -9.90 2.78 3.22
CA THR A 222 -9.74 3.60 4.41
C THR A 222 -8.31 4.10 4.57
N TRP A 223 -8.16 5.30 5.11
CA TRP A 223 -6.87 5.81 5.55
C TRP A 223 -7.03 6.56 6.86
N HIS A 224 -6.52 5.94 7.93
CA HIS A 224 -6.58 6.50 9.27
C HIS A 224 -5.20 6.98 9.75
N LYS A 225 -5.13 8.25 10.13
CA LYS A 225 -3.99 8.85 10.85
C LYS A 225 -4.49 9.46 12.15
N ILE A 226 -4.13 8.82 13.27
CA ILE A 226 -4.61 9.17 14.61
C ILE A 226 -4.46 10.67 14.86
N PHE A 227 -5.56 11.37 15.18
CA PHE A 227 -5.65 12.82 15.42
C PHE A 227 -5.49 13.77 14.22
N TYR A 228 -5.25 13.27 13.00
CA TYR A 228 -5.05 14.15 11.83
C TYR A 228 -6.06 13.92 10.72
N LYS A 229 -6.41 12.66 10.44
CA LYS A 229 -7.13 12.33 9.21
C LYS A 229 -7.86 11.01 9.34
N ASP A 230 -9.07 10.98 8.81
CA ASP A 230 -9.83 9.76 8.56
C ASP A 230 -10.46 9.91 7.17
N ILE A 231 -10.10 9.03 6.23
CA ILE A 231 -10.70 8.93 4.91
C ILE A 231 -11.38 7.57 4.83
N LYS A 232 -12.64 7.56 4.38
CA LYS A 232 -13.40 6.34 4.12
C LYS A 232 -14.16 6.51 2.82
N ALA A 233 -14.04 5.54 1.92
CA ALA A 233 -14.80 5.46 0.68
C ALA A 233 -15.33 4.03 0.55
N HIS A 234 -16.65 3.92 0.36
CA HIS A 234 -17.35 2.65 0.17
C HIS A 234 -18.24 2.78 -1.06
N GLU A 235 -18.13 1.83 -1.98
CA GLU A 235 -18.99 1.75 -3.15
C GLU A 235 -19.34 0.29 -3.43
N MET A 236 -20.60 0.05 -3.79
CA MET A 236 -21.10 -1.27 -4.16
C MET A 236 -22.15 -1.12 -5.26
N PHE A 237 -22.02 -1.94 -6.30
CA PHE A 237 -22.89 -1.95 -7.47
C PHE A 237 -23.42 -3.37 -7.67
N THR A 238 -24.72 -3.51 -7.99
CA THR A 238 -25.35 -4.81 -8.23
C THR A 238 -26.24 -4.76 -9.46
N GLY A 239 -25.92 -5.57 -10.46
CA GLY A 239 -26.58 -5.60 -11.77
C GLY A 239 -25.57 -5.79 -12.88
N LYS A 240 -25.85 -5.20 -14.05
CA LYS A 240 -24.93 -5.15 -15.18
C LYS A 240 -24.29 -3.77 -15.25
N PHE A 241 -23.00 -3.70 -14.98
CA PHE A 241 -22.28 -2.44 -14.93
C PHE A 241 -20.91 -2.55 -15.59
N GLU A 242 -20.44 -1.41 -16.06
CA GLU A 242 -19.04 -1.17 -16.39
C GLU A 242 -18.51 -0.15 -15.39
N ALA A 243 -17.37 -0.45 -14.76
CA ALA A 243 -16.75 0.38 -13.75
C ALA A 243 -15.25 0.53 -14.06
N GLU A 244 -14.81 1.77 -14.21
CA GLU A 244 -13.40 2.14 -14.23
C GLU A 244 -13.11 2.96 -12.97
N LYS A 245 -12.16 2.49 -12.16
CA LYS A 245 -11.87 3.10 -10.86
C LYS A 245 -10.39 3.05 -10.54
N THR A 246 -9.90 4.13 -9.93
CA THR A 246 -8.58 4.20 -9.32
C THR A 246 -8.73 4.62 -7.87
N ILE A 247 -8.20 3.81 -6.96
CA ILE A 247 -8.07 4.15 -5.54
C ILE A 247 -6.59 4.18 -5.23
N LYS A 248 -6.09 5.31 -4.73
CA LYS A 248 -4.67 5.48 -4.42
C LYS A 248 -4.50 6.35 -3.19
N PHE A 249 -3.76 5.84 -2.21
CA PHE A 249 -3.23 6.63 -1.12
C PHE A 249 -1.72 6.77 -1.27
N HIS A 250 -1.25 8.00 -1.06
CA HIS A 250 0.16 8.32 -1.13
C HIS A 250 0.49 9.35 -0.05
N GLU A 251 1.51 9.07 0.76
CA GLU A 251 2.07 10.01 1.73
C GLU A 251 3.46 10.45 1.30
N ASN A 252 3.80 11.71 1.54
CA ASN A 252 5.16 12.19 1.27
C ASN A 252 6.17 11.45 2.19
N PRO A 253 7.28 10.89 1.67
CA PRO A 253 8.27 10.16 2.47
C PRO A 253 9.08 11.02 3.45
N VAL A 254 8.78 12.31 3.59
CA VAL A 254 9.47 13.21 4.52
C VAL A 254 8.81 13.18 5.89
N PRO A 255 9.56 12.84 6.96
CA PRO A 255 9.05 12.92 8.32
C PRO A 255 8.63 14.35 8.69
N ASP A 256 7.44 14.50 9.30
CA ASP A 256 6.98 15.79 9.79
C ASP A 256 7.92 16.35 10.86
N ARG A 257 8.07 17.68 10.89
CA ARG A 257 8.83 18.36 11.95
C ARG A 257 8.04 18.29 13.25
N ILE A 258 8.55 17.52 14.20
CA ILE A 258 8.08 17.54 15.59
C ILE A 258 8.43 18.91 16.15
N ARG A 259 7.42 19.77 16.35
CA ARG A 259 7.61 20.94 17.22
C ARG A 259 7.60 20.44 18.65
N ALA A 260 8.71 20.58 19.37
CA ALA A 260 8.68 20.27 20.80
C ALA A 260 7.68 21.23 21.47
N PRO A 261 6.92 20.78 22.49
CA PRO A 261 5.95 21.64 23.19
C PRO A 261 6.56 22.93 23.78
N CYS A 262 7.88 22.99 23.90
CA CYS A 262 8.66 24.12 24.40
C CYS A 262 9.66 24.70 23.38
N GLU A 263 9.58 24.34 22.10
CA GLU A 263 10.48 24.87 21.07
C GLU A 263 10.18 26.36 20.84
N GLY A 264 11.07 27.24 21.33
CA GLY A 264 10.91 28.69 21.30
C GLY A 264 10.50 29.33 22.64
N ILE A 265 10.41 28.56 23.72
CA ILE A 265 10.37 29.09 25.09
C ILE A 265 11.78 28.98 25.65
N ASP A 266 12.41 30.13 25.91
CA ASP A 266 13.66 30.22 26.66
C ASP A 266 13.33 29.85 28.12
N CYS A 267 13.74 28.66 28.55
CA CYS A 267 13.58 28.20 29.94
C CYS A 267 14.73 28.70 30.81
#